data_AF-A0A5S9R0C6-F1
#
_entry.id   AF-A0A5S9R0C6-F1
#
_cell.length_a   1.000
_cell.length_b   1.000
_cell.length_c   1.000
_cell.angle_alpha   90.00
_cell.angle_beta   90.00
_cell.angle_gamma   90.00
#
_symmetry.space_group_name_H-M   'P 1'
#
loop_
_entity.id
_entity.type
_entity.pdbx_description
1 polymer ?
#
loop_
_entity_poly.entity_id
_entity_poly.type
_entity_poly.pdbx_seq_one_letter_code
_entity_poly.pdbx_strand_id
1 'polypeptide(L)'
;MVQYAVLAWSREHPELTRFTDNIRILELLADTGLITEFERRDVVAAYQAYRSYGHKLGLRQEKNEAPAADFLRHRQAVKALWCRLLGAGDDECRTNLDVAVE
;
A
#
# COMPACT_ATOMS: atom_id res chain seq x y z
N MET A 1 -1.39 4.10 5.54
CA MET A 1 -2.32 3.01 5.86
C MET A 1 -1.77 2.00 6.86
N VAL A 2 -0.55 1.46 6.69
CA VAL A 2 -0.04 0.39 7.57
C VAL A 2 0.04 0.81 9.05
N GLN A 3 0.66 1.95 9.35
CA GLN A 3 0.72 2.49 10.72
C GLN A 3 -0.67 2.77 11.32
N TYR A 4 -1.58 3.31 10.51
CA TYR A 4 -2.97 3.50 10.91
C TYR A 4 -3.59 2.16 11.31
N ALA A 5 -3.38 1.10 10.51
CA ALA A 5 -3.94 -0.21 10.80
C ALA A 5 -3.40 -0.80 12.11
N VAL A 6 -2.12 -0.64 12.41
CA VAL A 6 -1.58 -1.03 13.73
C VAL A 6 -2.29 -0.26 14.85
N LEU A 7 -2.45 1.05 14.72
CA LEU A 7 -3.11 1.85 15.77
C LEU A 7 -4.60 1.51 15.93
N ALA A 8 -5.30 1.28 14.82
CA ALA A 8 -6.73 0.96 14.82
C ALA A 8 -7.02 -0.44 15.39
N TRP A 9 -6.18 -1.44 15.07
CA TRP A 9 -6.46 -2.85 15.39
C TRP A 9 -5.54 -3.48 16.42
N SER A 10 -4.52 -2.80 16.95
CA SER A 10 -3.60 -3.37 17.96
C SER A 10 -4.27 -3.83 19.25
N ARG A 11 -5.45 -3.29 19.58
CA ARG A 11 -6.25 -3.74 20.73
C ARG A 11 -6.83 -5.14 20.51
N GLU A 12 -7.27 -5.44 19.30
CA GLU A 12 -7.88 -6.73 18.92
C GLU A 12 -6.82 -7.73 18.47
N HIS A 13 -5.74 -7.23 17.85
CA HIS A 13 -4.62 -7.99 17.30
C HIS A 13 -3.28 -7.46 17.85
N PRO A 14 -2.91 -7.77 19.11
CA PRO A 14 -1.66 -7.31 19.72
C PRO A 14 -0.40 -7.70 18.93
N GLU A 15 -0.46 -8.79 18.17
CA GLU A 15 0.60 -9.26 17.27
C GLU A 15 1.05 -8.21 16.25
N LEU A 16 0.17 -7.30 15.84
CA LEU A 16 0.48 -6.20 14.91
C LEU A 16 1.58 -5.25 15.45
N THR A 17 1.79 -5.22 16.77
CA THR A 17 2.82 -4.40 17.42
C THR A 17 4.19 -5.07 17.49
N ARG A 18 4.31 -6.32 17.04
CA ARG A 18 5.55 -7.11 17.12
C ARG A 18 6.65 -6.58 16.20
N PHE A 19 6.28 -6.00 15.07
CA PHE A 19 7.22 -5.52 14.05
C PHE A 19 7.00 -4.05 13.75
N THR A 20 8.04 -3.40 13.26
CA THR A 20 8.03 -1.98 12.90
C THR A 20 8.15 -1.75 11.39
N ASP A 21 8.45 -2.80 10.61
CA ASP A 21 8.57 -2.71 9.15
C ASP A 21 7.25 -3.01 8.44
N ASN A 22 7.00 -2.29 7.35
CA ASN A 22 5.72 -2.35 6.65
C ASN A 22 5.42 -3.73 6.06
N ILE A 23 6.42 -4.49 5.62
CA ILE A 23 6.19 -5.77 4.92
C ILE A 23 5.68 -6.80 5.92
N ARG A 24 6.34 -6.96 7.06
CA ARG A 24 5.88 -7.89 8.10
C ARG A 24 4.57 -7.47 8.73
N ILE A 25 4.33 -6.17 8.88
CA ILE A 25 3.02 -5.71 9.36
C ILE A 25 1.93 -6.05 8.32
N LEU A 26 2.18 -5.86 7.02
CA LEU A 26 1.24 -6.25 5.96
C LEU A 26 0.98 -7.77 5.95
N GLU A 27 1.99 -8.59 6.23
CA GLU A 27 1.82 -10.05 6.44
C GLU A 27 0.89 -10.34 7.61
N LEU A 28 1.14 -9.74 8.77
CA LEU A 28 0.26 -9.93 9.93
C LEU A 28 -1.17 -9.44 9.67
N LEU A 29 -1.36 -8.33 8.94
CA LEU A 29 -2.70 -7.85 8.55
C LEU A 29 -3.45 -8.85 7.66
N ALA A 30 -2.73 -9.60 6.83
CA ALA A 30 -3.34 -10.66 6.01
C ALA A 30 -3.65 -11.90 6.85
N ASP A 31 -2.74 -12.29 7.75
CA ASP A 31 -2.92 -13.41 8.67
C ASP A 31 -4.12 -13.20 9.62
N THR A 32 -4.38 -11.96 10.03
CA THR A 32 -5.56 -11.60 10.85
C THR A 32 -6.84 -11.44 10.04
N GLY A 33 -6.77 -11.50 8.70
CA GLY A 33 -7.92 -11.34 7.80
C GLY A 33 -8.40 -9.90 7.63
N LEU A 34 -7.66 -8.91 8.13
CA LEU A 34 -7.99 -7.48 7.94
C LEU A 34 -7.79 -7.03 6.48
N ILE A 35 -6.89 -7.69 5.76
CA ILE A 35 -6.71 -7.55 4.31
C ILE A 35 -6.64 -8.94 3.67
N THR A 36 -6.88 -9.02 2.37
CA THR A 36 -6.69 -10.28 1.64
C THR A 36 -5.22 -10.51 1.29
N GLU A 37 -4.83 -11.78 1.10
CA GLU A 37 -3.48 -12.11 0.61
C GLU A 37 -3.19 -11.49 -0.76
N PHE A 38 -4.21 -11.32 -1.61
CA PHE A 38 -4.08 -10.63 -2.89
C PHE A 38 -3.70 -9.16 -2.71
N GLU A 39 -4.40 -8.44 -1.83
CA GLU A 39 -4.09 -7.05 -1.52
C GLU A 39 -2.72 -6.89 -0.88
N ARG A 40 -2.36 -7.80 0.03
CA ARG A 40 -1.02 -7.84 0.63
C ARG A 40 0.05 -7.94 -0.46
N ARG A 41 -0.07 -8.92 -1.36
CA ARG A 41 0.88 -9.13 -2.46
C ARG A 41 1.02 -7.90 -3.34
N ASP A 42 -0.09 -7.29 -3.75
CA ASP A 42 -0.05 -6.13 -4.64
C ASP A 42 0.58 -4.89 -3.98
N VAL A 43 0.29 -4.66 -2.70
CA VAL A 43 0.84 -3.52 -1.95
C VAL A 43 2.31 -3.74 -1.58
N VAL A 44 2.71 -4.97 -1.26
CA VAL A 44 4.13 -5.32 -1.07
C VAL A 44 4.91 -5.15 -2.37
N ALA A 45 4.36 -5.60 -3.50
CA ALA A 45 4.98 -5.41 -4.80
C ALA A 45 5.13 -3.93 -5.15
N ALA A 46 4.10 -3.11 -4.88
CA ALA A 46 4.18 -1.66 -5.02
C ALA A 46 5.28 -1.05 -4.14
N TYR A 47 5.33 -1.41 -2.86
CA TYR A 47 6.35 -0.93 -1.93
C TYR A 47 7.77 -1.26 -2.41
N GLN A 48 8.01 -2.51 -2.83
CA GLN A 48 9.29 -2.95 -3.36
C GLN A 48 9.67 -2.18 -4.63
N ALA A 49 8.75 -2.05 -5.59
CA ALA A 49 8.99 -1.31 -6.83
C ALA A 49 9.39 0.15 -6.57
N TYR A 50 8.63 0.86 -5.73
CA TYR A 50 8.95 2.24 -5.35
C TYR A 50 10.29 2.36 -4.61
N ARG A 51 10.58 1.44 -3.68
CA ARG A 51 11.85 1.46 -2.93
C ARG A 51 13.04 1.17 -3.82
N SER A 52 12.93 0.21 -4.74
CA SER A 52 13.96 -0.09 -5.74
C SER A 52 14.20 1.07 -6.71
N TYR A 53 13.14 1.74 -7.16
CA TYR A 53 13.25 2.90 -8.04
C TYR A 53 13.94 4.08 -7.34
N GLY A 54 13.49 4.44 -6.13
CA GLY A 54 14.13 5.50 -5.35
C GLY A 54 15.59 5.20 -5.01
N HIS A 55 15.94 3.93 -4.77
CA HIS A 55 17.34 3.54 -4.58
C HIS A 55 18.19 3.77 -5.83
N LYS A 56 17.69 3.41 -7.02
CA LYS A 56 18.39 3.65 -8.29
C LYS A 56 18.62 5.14 -8.56
N LEU A 57 17.64 5.98 -8.26
CA LEU A 57 17.77 7.43 -8.41
C LEU A 57 18.72 8.05 -7.39
N GLY A 58 18.69 7.56 -6.14
CA GLY A 58 19.64 7.98 -5.11
C GLY A 58 21.10 7.74 -5.49
N LEU A 59 21.39 6.62 -6.17
CA LEU A 59 22.72 6.33 -6.72
C LEU A 59 23.15 7.31 -7.83
N ARG A 60 22.20 7.97 -8.49
CA ARG A 60 22.45 8.97 -9.53
C ARG A 60 22.38 10.41 -9.04
N GLN A 61 22.11 10.61 -7.73
CA GLN A 61 21.82 11.92 -7.13
C GLN A 61 20.67 12.67 -7.85
N GLU A 62 19.76 11.93 -8.48
CA GLU A 62 18.59 12.46 -9.17
C GLU A 62 17.43 12.66 -8.19
N LYS A 63 16.49 13.55 -8.54
CA LYS A 63 15.26 13.73 -7.76
C LYS A 63 14.46 12.43 -7.75
N ASN A 64 13.94 12.04 -6.59
CA ASN A 64 13.14 10.82 -6.42
C ASN A 64 11.71 11.00 -6.96
N GLU A 65 11.61 11.29 -8.26
CA GLU A 65 10.37 11.53 -9.00
C GLU A 65 10.29 10.49 -10.13
N ALA A 66 9.11 9.94 -10.34
CA ALA A 66 8.83 8.98 -11.41
C ALA A 66 7.70 9.50 -12.28
N PRO A 67 7.71 9.21 -13.59
CA PRO A 67 6.52 9.35 -14.42
C PRO A 67 5.35 8.59 -13.80
N ALA A 68 4.17 9.24 -13.73
CA ALA A 68 2.99 8.66 -13.09
C ALA A 68 2.52 7.35 -13.76
N ALA A 69 2.77 7.21 -15.07
CA ALA A 69 2.41 6.04 -15.87
C ALA A 69 3.14 4.77 -15.41
N ASP A 70 4.42 4.87 -15.04
CA ASP A 70 5.28 3.72 -14.70
C ASP A 70 4.78 2.96 -13.47
N PHE A 71 4.03 3.64 -12.60
CA PHE A 71 3.53 3.09 -11.35
C PHE A 71 2.00 3.07 -11.27
N LEU A 72 1.28 3.26 -12.39
CA LEU A 72 -0.17 3.39 -12.38
C LEU A 72 -0.86 2.22 -11.67
N ARG A 73 -0.52 0.97 -12.04
CA ARG A 73 -1.10 -0.24 -11.42
C ARG A 73 -0.77 -0.34 -9.93
N HIS A 74 0.46 -0.02 -9.55
CA HIS A 74 0.89 -0.01 -8.15
C HIS A 74 0.12 1.04 -7.33
N ARG A 75 -0.09 2.24 -7.89
CA ARG A 75 -0.88 3.29 -7.25
C ARG A 75 -2.34 2.91 -7.11
N GLN A 76 -2.93 2.26 -8.12
CA GLN A 76 -4.30 1.77 -8.06
C GLN A 76 -4.49 0.77 -6.92
N ALA A 77 -3.61 -0.23 -6.80
CA ALA A 77 -3.67 -1.21 -5.71
C ALA A 77 -3.55 -0.56 -4.32
N VAL A 78 -2.57 0.34 -4.15
CA VAL A 78 -2.36 1.08 -2.89
C VAL A 78 -3.57 1.96 -2.57
N LYS A 79 -4.14 2.66 -3.56
CA LYS A 79 -5.35 3.49 -3.38
C LYS A 79 -6.57 2.65 -3.02
N ALA A 80 -6.80 1.52 -3.69
CA ALA A 80 -7.93 0.64 -3.38
C ALA A 80 -7.88 0.16 -1.93
N LEU A 81 -6.70 -0.27 -1.46
CA LEU A 81 -6.52 -0.65 -0.06
C LEU A 81 -6.68 0.55 0.89
N TRP A 82 -6.15 1.71 0.51
CA TRP A 82 -6.28 2.95 1.30
C TRP A 82 -7.74 3.32 1.53
N CYS A 83 -8.56 3.38 0.47
CA CYS A 83 -9.97 3.73 0.60
C CYS A 83 -10.72 2.76 1.52
N ARG A 84 -10.45 1.46 1.37
CA ARG A 84 -11.13 0.44 2.17
C ARG A 84 -10.80 0.55 3.65
N LEU A 85 -9.54 0.84 3.99
CA LEU A 85 -9.10 0.92 5.38
C LEU A 85 -9.42 2.26 6.05
N LEU A 86 -9.35 3.38 5.32
CA LEU A 86 -9.50 4.71 5.89
C LEU A 86 -10.86 5.37 5.62
N GLY A 87 -11.73 4.74 4.82
CA GLY A 87 -13.08 5.25 4.57
C GLY A 87 -13.10 6.62 3.88
N ALA A 88 -12.15 6.89 2.96
CA ALA A 88 -12.17 8.11 2.17
C ALA A 88 -13.49 8.16 1.36
N GLY A 89 -14.23 9.26 1.51
CA GLY A 89 -15.56 9.44 0.92
C GLY A 89 -15.60 9.09 -0.57
N ASP A 90 -16.75 8.57 -0.98
CA ASP A 90 -16.97 7.77 -2.19
C ASP A 90 -16.50 8.39 -3.54
N ASP A 91 -16.22 9.69 -3.58
CA ASP A 91 -15.79 10.44 -4.77
C ASP A 91 -14.32 10.21 -5.19
N GLU A 92 -13.39 10.05 -4.25
CA GLU A 92 -11.97 9.84 -4.61
C GLU A 92 -11.66 8.40 -5.03
N CYS A 93 -12.48 7.44 -4.58
CA CYS A 93 -12.26 6.04 -4.86
C CYS A 93 -12.92 5.54 -6.15
N ARG A 94 -14.06 6.12 -6.57
CA ARG A 94 -14.77 5.75 -7.82
C ARG A 94 -13.99 6.11 -9.08
N THR A 95 -13.37 7.28 -9.13
CA THR A 95 -12.80 7.87 -10.35
C THR A 95 -11.65 7.05 -10.99
N ASN A 96 -11.13 6.01 -10.32
CA ASN A 96 -9.98 5.24 -10.82
C ASN A 96 -10.28 3.77 -11.15
N LEU A 97 -11.49 3.26 -10.89
CA LEU A 97 -11.90 1.93 -11.38
C LEU A 97 -12.36 2.01 -12.85
N ASP A 98 -12.92 3.15 -13.26
CA ASP A 98 -13.44 3.39 -14.63
C ASP A 98 -12.35 3.64 -15.68
N VAL A 99 -11.09 3.90 -15.29
CA VAL A 99 -9.97 4.13 -16.22
C VAL A 99 -9.22 2.83 -16.56
N ALA A 100 -9.63 1.69 -15.98
CA ALA A 100 -9.02 0.38 -16.23
C ALA A 100 -9.81 -0.49 -17.23
N VAL A 101 -10.89 0.05 -17.82
CA VAL A 101 -11.72 -0.62 -18.84
C VAL A 101 -11.77 0.25 -20.11
N GLU A 102 -10.62 0.48 -20.73
CA GLU A 102 -10.50 0.83 -22.16
C GLU A 102 -9.13 0.41 -22.70
#